data_AF-A0A0A0KX70-F1
#
_entry.id   AF-A0A0A0KX70-F1
#
_cell.length_a   1.000
_cell.length_b   1.000
_cell.length_c   1.000
_cell.angle_alpha   90.00
_cell.angle_beta   90.00
_cell.angle_gamma   90.00
#
_symmetry.space_group_name_H-M   'P 1'
#
loop_
_entity.id
_entity.type
_entity.pdbx_description
1 polymer ?
#
loop_
_entity_poly.entity_id
_entity_poly.type
_entity_poly.pdbx_seq_one_letter_code
_entity_poly.pdbx_strand_id
1 'polypeptide(L)'
;MNILNNGKKFSHQVLIQPICGYGGLRKPMSFLTILAFINLLFTGMYVYIYIHTLIHAREWRKEKEIQKSISKAFEKFKANLTDLEKKIDELNQNKDLKNRYGAAIIPYEAMKPRSKPGITGSGVPYSVSI
;
A
#
# COMPACT_ATOMS: atom_id res chain seq x y z
N MET A 1 60.34 38.66 6.71
CA MET A 1 60.19 38.46 8.16
C MET A 1 59.24 37.27 8.33
N ASN A 2 59.74 36.16 8.88
CA ASN A 2 58.96 34.96 9.28
C ASN A 2 57.90 35.37 10.33
N ILE A 3 56.80 34.64 10.63
CA ILE A 3 56.72 33.27 11.18
C ILE A 3 55.27 32.74 11.04
N LEU A 4 55.21 31.42 10.88
CA LEU A 4 54.10 30.45 10.75
C LEU A 4 53.01 30.50 11.83
N ASN A 5 51.79 30.03 11.49
CA ASN A 5 50.92 29.35 12.47
C ASN A 5 50.03 28.26 11.84
N ASN A 6 50.59 27.05 11.85
CA ASN A 6 50.01 25.78 12.32
C ASN A 6 48.60 25.36 11.87
N GLY A 7 48.61 24.40 10.93
CA GLY A 7 47.46 23.57 10.61
C GLY A 7 47.08 22.61 11.74
N LYS A 8 45.76 22.44 11.90
CA LYS A 8 45.15 21.22 12.43
C LYS A 8 43.93 20.90 11.56
N LYS A 9 44.12 20.02 10.56
CA LYS A 9 42.99 19.32 9.92
C LYS A 9 42.55 18.24 10.90
N PHE A 10 41.36 18.40 11.48
CA PHE A 10 40.71 17.34 12.25
C PHE A 10 40.33 16.21 11.29
N SER A 11 41.15 15.16 11.27
CA SER A 11 40.82 13.88 10.67
C SER A 11 39.93 13.12 11.64
N HIS A 12 38.61 13.15 11.45
CA HIS A 12 37.75 12.13 12.04
C HIS A 12 38.02 10.81 11.32
N GLN A 13 38.88 9.99 11.92
CA GLN A 13 38.91 8.55 11.65
C GLN A 13 37.56 7.98 12.07
N VAL A 14 36.65 7.85 11.10
CA VAL A 14 35.47 6.98 11.26
C VAL A 14 36.01 5.56 11.15
N LEU A 15 36.19 4.92 12.31
CA LEU A 15 36.56 3.53 12.42
C LEU A 15 35.35 2.66 12.04
N ILE A 16 35.12 2.48 10.75
CA ILE A 16 34.14 1.52 10.24
C ILE A 16 34.75 0.13 10.47
N GLN A 17 34.19 -0.62 11.42
CA GLN A 17 34.60 -2.00 11.64
C GLN A 17 34.26 -2.84 10.39
N PRO A 18 35.16 -3.72 9.92
CA PRO A 18 34.85 -4.61 8.82
C PRO A 18 33.93 -5.72 9.32
N ILE A 19 32.66 -5.67 8.94
CA ILE A 19 31.78 -6.83 9.06
C ILE A 19 32.19 -7.80 7.95
N CYS A 20 33.20 -8.62 8.24
CA CYS A 20 33.55 -9.76 7.42
C CYS A 20 32.68 -10.94 7.87
N GLY A 21 31.78 -11.43 7.01
CA GLY A 21 31.00 -12.63 7.31
C GLY A 21 29.81 -12.89 6.38
N TYR A 22 30.07 -13.71 5.35
CA TYR A 22 29.14 -14.60 4.63
C TYR A 22 27.80 -14.09 4.09
N GLY A 23 27.73 -14.03 2.75
CA GLY A 23 26.49 -14.16 1.98
C GLY A 23 26.72 -13.70 0.55
N GLY A 24 27.04 -14.63 -0.35
CA GLY A 24 27.36 -14.34 -1.76
C GLY A 24 26.34 -13.44 -2.44
N LEU A 25 26.81 -12.69 -3.46
CA LEU A 25 25.98 -11.89 -4.35
C LEU A 25 24.76 -12.73 -4.75
N ARG A 26 23.56 -12.37 -4.28
CA ARG A 26 22.33 -13.10 -4.61
C ARG A 26 22.29 -13.18 -6.13
N LYS A 27 22.42 -14.39 -6.69
CA LYS A 27 22.23 -14.60 -8.13
C LYS A 27 20.91 -13.91 -8.47
N PRO A 28 20.86 -13.02 -9.48
CA PRO A 28 19.62 -12.33 -9.81
C PRO A 28 18.57 -13.42 -10.01
N MET A 29 17.51 -13.35 -9.20
CA MET A 29 16.39 -14.24 -9.36
C MET A 29 15.96 -14.13 -10.82
N SER A 30 15.74 -15.26 -11.49
CA SER A 30 15.28 -15.23 -12.87
C SER A 30 14.05 -14.30 -12.98
N PHE A 31 13.95 -13.51 -14.05
CA PHE A 31 12.81 -12.62 -14.24
C PHE A 31 11.47 -13.35 -14.08
N LEU A 32 11.42 -14.62 -14.51
CA LEU A 32 10.31 -15.55 -14.33
C LEU A 32 9.95 -15.79 -12.86
N THR A 33 10.93 -16.02 -11.99
CA THR A 33 10.67 -16.17 -10.55
C THR A 33 10.09 -14.89 -9.95
N ILE A 34 10.64 -13.72 -10.30
CA ILE A 34 10.12 -12.42 -9.81
C ILE A 34 8.68 -12.21 -10.28
N LEU A 35 8.40 -12.48 -11.55
CA LEU A 35 7.07 -12.34 -12.13
C LEU A 35 6.07 -13.33 -11.52
N ALA A 36 6.50 -14.57 -11.24
CA ALA A 36 5.69 -15.56 -10.56
C ALA A 36 5.36 -15.15 -9.11
N PHE A 37 6.34 -14.62 -8.37
CA PHE A 37 6.11 -14.07 -7.04
C PHE A 37 5.16 -12.86 -7.06
N ILE A 38 5.33 -11.94 -8.00
CA ILE A 38 4.41 -10.80 -8.19
C ILE A 38 3.01 -11.31 -8.49
N ASN A 39 2.85 -12.23 -9.45
CA ASN A 39 1.54 -12.79 -9.75
C ASN A 39 0.92 -13.46 -8.52
N LEU A 40 1.69 -14.23 -7.74
CA LEU A 40 1.22 -14.87 -6.52
C LEU A 40 0.74 -13.85 -5.47
N LEU A 41 1.50 -12.78 -5.24
CA LEU A 41 1.13 -11.73 -4.29
C LEU A 41 -0.10 -10.94 -4.74
N PHE A 42 -0.21 -10.64 -6.03
CA PHE A 42 -1.31 -9.81 -6.56
C PHE A 42 -2.59 -10.60 -6.88
N THR A 43 -2.49 -11.91 -7.15
CA THR A 43 -3.66 -12.79 -7.29
C THR A 43 -4.04 -13.47 -5.97
N GLY A 44 -3.17 -13.50 -4.95
CA GLY A 44 -3.42 -14.19 -3.68
C GLY A 44 -4.61 -13.67 -2.86
N MET A 45 -5.22 -12.56 -3.26
CA MET A 45 -6.39 -11.96 -2.61
C MET A 45 -7.73 -12.56 -3.08
N TYR A 46 -7.79 -13.86 -3.36
CA TYR A 46 -9.06 -14.59 -3.53
C TYR A 46 -9.68 -15.04 -2.20
N VAL A 47 -9.07 -14.68 -1.08
CA VAL A 47 -9.58 -14.95 0.26
C VAL A 47 -10.38 -13.74 0.76
N TYR A 48 -11.53 -13.56 0.11
CA TYR A 48 -12.81 -13.39 0.77
C TYR A 48 -13.28 -12.02 1.29
N ILE A 49 -14.18 -11.48 0.46
CA ILE A 49 -15.53 -10.94 0.77
C ILE A 49 -16.32 -11.72 1.87
N TYR A 50 -15.88 -12.88 2.38
CA TYR A 50 -16.53 -13.65 3.45
C TYR A 50 -16.35 -13.13 4.89
N ILE A 51 -15.44 -12.17 5.16
CA ILE A 51 -15.36 -11.54 6.50
C ILE A 51 -16.51 -10.54 6.72
N HIS A 52 -17.32 -10.22 5.69
CA HIS A 52 -18.62 -9.61 5.93
C HIS A 52 -19.67 -10.63 6.42
N THR A 53 -19.38 -11.94 6.34
CA THR A 53 -20.42 -12.96 6.45
C THR A 53 -20.33 -13.83 7.69
N LEU A 54 -19.17 -14.18 8.26
CA LEU A 54 -19.15 -15.26 9.25
C LEU A 54 -18.13 -15.14 10.42
N ILE A 55 -18.70 -14.88 11.62
CA ILE A 55 -18.62 -15.74 12.83
C ILE A 55 -18.11 -15.14 14.16
N HIS A 56 -17.25 -14.11 14.23
CA HIS A 56 -16.75 -13.65 15.56
C HIS A 56 -17.40 -12.39 16.18
N ALA A 57 -18.59 -12.00 15.72
CA ALA A 57 -19.36 -10.89 16.33
C ALA A 57 -20.69 -11.35 16.96
N ARG A 58 -20.77 -12.62 17.40
CA ARG A 58 -21.99 -13.17 18.01
C ARG A 58 -22.09 -12.85 19.50
N GLU A 59 -20.98 -12.73 20.22
CA GLU A 59 -21.00 -12.36 21.65
C GLU A 59 -21.25 -10.86 21.92
N TRP A 60 -20.75 -9.96 21.05
CA TRP A 60 -20.78 -8.49 21.28
C TRP A 60 -22.13 -7.83 20.95
N ARG A 61 -23.11 -8.58 20.42
CA ARG A 61 -24.44 -8.09 20.03
C ARG A 61 -25.51 -8.35 21.08
N LYS A 62 -25.32 -7.87 22.31
CA LYS A 62 -26.36 -8.00 23.35
C LYS A 62 -27.30 -6.79 23.45
N GLU A 63 -26.91 -5.62 22.91
CA GLU A 63 -27.69 -4.39 23.02
C GLU A 63 -28.19 -3.87 21.66
N LYS A 64 -29.52 -3.88 21.50
CA LYS A 64 -30.22 -3.58 20.25
C LYS A 64 -30.06 -2.11 19.81
N GLU A 65 -29.99 -1.18 20.75
CA GLU A 65 -29.89 0.26 20.46
C GLU A 65 -28.49 0.68 19.98
N ILE A 66 -27.42 0.15 20.60
CA ILE A 66 -26.03 0.39 20.17
C ILE A 66 -25.79 -0.21 18.77
N GLN A 67 -26.37 -1.38 18.48
CA GLN A 67 -26.25 -1.99 17.16
C GLN A 67 -26.86 -1.09 16.06
N LYS A 68 -28.00 -0.45 16.34
CA LYS A 68 -28.67 0.43 15.37
C LYS A 68 -27.82 1.65 15.04
N SER A 69 -27.18 2.27 16.03
CA SER A 69 -26.29 3.42 15.80
C SER A 69 -25.02 3.02 15.04
N ILE A 70 -24.40 1.89 15.39
CA ILE A 70 -23.23 1.34 14.70
C ILE A 70 -23.57 1.01 13.24
N SER A 71 -24.69 0.32 12.98
CA SER A 71 -25.12 -0.01 11.61
C SER A 71 -25.31 1.25 10.77
N LYS A 72 -25.99 2.26 11.32
CA LYS A 72 -26.20 3.54 10.64
C LYS A 72 -24.88 4.26 10.34
N ALA A 73 -23.91 4.21 11.25
CA ALA A 73 -22.58 4.76 11.03
C ALA A 73 -21.83 4.02 9.91
N PHE A 74 -21.91 2.68 9.88
CA PHE A 74 -21.33 1.87 8.81
C PHE A 74 -21.99 2.11 7.45
N GLU A 75 -23.32 2.29 7.41
CA GLU A 75 -24.05 2.65 6.19
C GLU A 75 -23.60 4.02 5.67
N LYS A 76 -23.46 5.02 6.56
CA LYS A 76 -22.91 6.33 6.20
C LYS A 76 -21.48 6.20 5.67
N PHE A 77 -20.65 5.37 6.29
CA PHE A 77 -19.30 5.10 5.83
C PHE A 77 -19.28 4.47 4.43
N LYS A 78 -20.13 3.46 4.17
CA LYS A 78 -20.29 2.84 2.84
C LYS A 78 -20.74 3.86 1.77
N ALA A 79 -21.64 4.78 2.12
CA ALA A 79 -22.06 5.85 1.24
C ALA A 79 -20.87 6.78 0.89
N ASN A 80 -20.11 7.22 1.89
CA ASN A 80 -18.92 8.06 1.68
C ASN A 80 -17.86 7.37 0.80
N LEU A 81 -17.67 6.06 0.92
CA LEU A 81 -16.76 5.30 0.04
C LEU A 81 -17.24 5.30 -1.41
N THR A 82 -18.55 5.26 -1.64
CA THR A 82 -19.14 5.35 -2.99
C THR A 82 -18.92 6.74 -3.59
N ASP A 83 -19.05 7.79 -2.79
CA ASP A 83 -18.79 9.17 -3.23
C ASP A 83 -17.31 9.42 -3.50
N LEU A 84 -16.42 8.82 -2.69
CA LEU A 84 -14.98 8.84 -2.92
C LEU A 84 -14.61 8.18 -4.26
N GLU A 85 -15.23 7.04 -4.59
CA GLU A 85 -15.00 6.35 -5.86
C GLU A 85 -15.37 7.23 -7.06
N LYS A 86 -16.54 7.90 -7.01
CA LYS A 86 -16.96 8.86 -8.05
C LYS A 86 -15.97 10.02 -8.18
N LYS A 87 -15.52 10.58 -7.06
CA LYS A 87 -14.54 11.67 -7.07
C LYS A 87 -13.21 11.25 -7.69
N ILE A 88 -12.75 10.02 -7.45
CA ILE A 88 -11.55 9.49 -8.12
C ILE A 88 -11.75 9.42 -9.63
N ASP A 89 -12.92 8.97 -10.08
CA ASP A 89 -13.25 8.90 -11.51
C ASP A 89 -13.27 10.29 -12.17
N GLU A 90 -13.88 11.27 -11.51
CA GLU A 90 -13.87 12.68 -11.95
C GLU A 90 -12.44 13.23 -12.07
N LEU A 91 -11.59 12.96 -11.07
CA LEU A 91 -10.19 13.39 -11.09
C LEU A 91 -9.36 12.69 -12.16
N ASN A 92 -9.66 11.43 -12.47
CA ASN A 92 -8.99 10.70 -13.54
C ASN A 92 -9.40 11.20 -14.93
N GLN A 93 -10.61 11.78 -15.07
CA GLN A 93 -11.07 12.40 -16.32
C GLN A 93 -10.52 13.82 -16.52
N ASN A 94 -10.05 14.47 -15.45
CA ASN A 94 -9.49 15.81 -15.54
C ASN A 94 -8.12 15.81 -16.23
N LYS A 95 -8.07 16.35 -17.45
CA LYS A 95 -6.87 16.41 -18.30
C LYS A 95 -5.80 17.37 -17.78
N ASP A 96 -6.16 18.31 -16.91
CA ASP A 96 -5.21 19.25 -16.31
C ASP A 96 -4.30 18.54 -15.28
N LEU A 97 -4.77 17.40 -14.73
CA LEU A 97 -4.02 16.58 -13.79
C LEU A 97 -3.08 15.63 -14.55
N LYS A 98 -1.94 16.16 -15.00
CA LYS A 98 -0.92 15.42 -15.79
C LYS A 98 -0.41 14.13 -15.14
N ASN A 99 -0.42 14.05 -13.80
CA ASN A 99 -0.02 12.85 -13.06
C ASN A 99 -1.06 11.72 -13.12
N ARG A 100 -2.29 12.02 -13.54
CA ARG A 100 -3.39 11.06 -13.74
C ARG A 100 -3.76 10.90 -15.20
N TYR A 101 -3.53 11.94 -16.00
CA TYR A 101 -3.83 12.02 -17.42
C TYR A 101 -2.53 12.28 -18.23
N GLY A 102 -1.67 11.25 -18.31
CA GLY A 102 -0.33 11.31 -18.90
C GLY A 102 -0.10 10.28 -20.02
N ALA A 103 1.16 10.14 -20.47
CA ALA A 103 1.54 9.17 -21.51
C ALA A 103 1.30 7.73 -21.02
N ALA A 104 0.70 6.89 -21.88
CA ALA A 104 0.10 5.59 -21.53
C ALA A 104 -1.07 5.72 -20.54
N ILE A 105 -2.15 6.41 -20.96
CA ILE A 105 -3.35 6.78 -20.17
C ILE A 105 -3.93 5.56 -19.42
N ILE A 106 -3.41 5.32 -18.23
CA ILE A 106 -3.88 4.32 -17.27
C ILE A 106 -4.46 5.12 -16.10
N PRO A 107 -5.77 4.99 -15.81
CA PRO A 107 -6.39 5.75 -14.73
C PRO A 107 -5.81 5.35 -13.37
N TYR A 108 -5.68 6.32 -12.46
CA TYR A 108 -5.23 6.03 -11.10
C TYR A 108 -6.37 5.43 -10.28
N GLU A 109 -6.35 4.11 -10.12
CA GLU A 109 -7.43 3.35 -9.46
C GLU A 109 -7.03 2.65 -8.15
N ALA A 110 -5.76 2.79 -7.73
CA ALA A 110 -5.22 2.09 -6.56
C ALA A 110 -6.03 2.34 -5.26
N MET A 111 -6.57 3.54 -5.10
CA MET A 111 -7.35 3.93 -3.91
C MET A 111 -8.87 3.68 -4.06
N LYS A 112 -9.32 3.06 -5.17
CA LYS A 112 -10.73 2.67 -5.27
C LYS A 112 -11.03 1.60 -4.23
N PRO A 113 -12.09 1.75 -3.42
CA PRO A 113 -12.41 0.80 -2.36
C PRO A 113 -12.86 -0.56 -2.89
N ARG A 114 -13.37 -0.60 -4.13
CA ARG A 114 -13.89 -1.81 -4.78
C ARG A 114 -13.04 -2.18 -5.99
N SER A 115 -12.89 -3.47 -6.23
CA SER A 115 -12.22 -4.01 -7.41
C SER A 115 -12.86 -5.31 -7.88
N LYS A 116 -12.53 -5.68 -9.12
CA LYS A 116 -12.89 -6.99 -9.67
C LYS A 116 -11.85 -8.03 -9.21
N PRO A 117 -12.22 -9.32 -9.18
CA PRO A 117 -11.24 -10.38 -8.94
C PRO A 117 -10.10 -10.34 -9.97
N GLY A 118 -8.86 -10.59 -9.50
CA GLY A 118 -7.65 -10.66 -10.34
C GLY A 118 -6.73 -9.45 -10.19
N ILE A 119 -5.75 -9.34 -11.08
CA ILE A 119 -4.76 -8.25 -11.09
C ILE A 119 -5.39 -7.02 -11.75
N THR A 120 -6.07 -6.19 -10.96
CA THR A 120 -6.78 -5.00 -11.47
C THR A 120 -6.04 -3.68 -11.21
N GLY A 121 -5.03 -3.65 -10.34
CA GLY A 121 -4.39 -2.40 -9.92
C GLY A 121 -5.31 -1.46 -9.12
N SER A 122 -6.38 -2.01 -8.55
CA SER A 122 -7.43 -1.31 -7.80
C SER A 122 -7.95 -2.18 -6.65
N GLY A 123 -8.58 -1.58 -5.65
CA GLY A 123 -9.15 -2.27 -4.50
C GLY A 123 -8.27 -2.13 -3.24
N VAL A 124 -8.83 -1.53 -2.20
CA VAL A 124 -8.18 -1.37 -0.89
C VAL A 124 -8.70 -2.46 0.04
N PRO A 125 -7.86 -3.41 0.51
CA PRO A 125 -8.29 -4.41 1.45
C PRO A 125 -8.55 -3.81 2.83
N TYR A 126 -9.46 -4.40 3.59
CA TYR A 126 -9.75 -3.95 4.96
C TYR A 126 -8.57 -4.16 5.92
N SER A 127 -7.70 -5.13 5.63
CA SER A 127 -6.52 -5.48 6.42
C SER A 127 -5.40 -6.00 5.53
N VAL A 128 -4.17 -6.01 6.06
CA VAL A 128 -3.04 -6.70 5.41
C VAL A 128 -3.30 -8.20 5.46
N SER A 129 -3.39 -8.84 4.29
CA SER A 129 -3.82 -10.23 4.13
C SER A 129 -2.96 -11.01 3.14
N ILE A 130 -1.78 -10.49 2.80
CA ILE A 130 -0.85 -11.02 1.80
C ILE A 130 0.58 -10.99 2.30
#